data_AF-A0A3S4IIB6-F1
#
_entry.id   AF-A0A3S4IIB6-F1
#
_cell.length_a   1.000
_cell.length_b   1.000
_cell.length_c   1.000
_cell.angle_alpha   90.00
_cell.angle_beta   90.00
_cell.angle_gamma   90.00
#
_symmetry.space_group_name_H-M   'P 1'
#
loop_
_entity.id
_entity.type
_entity.pdbx_description
1 polymer ?
#
loop_
_entity_poly.entity_id
_entity_poly.type
_entity_poly.pdbx_seq_one_letter_code
_entity_poly.pdbx_strand_id
1 'polypeptide(L)'
;MLFRQQDADFPLDERFAVAAKVAKLHQADALAAHYAGFGLADPTTDRLVPALAFARLLTFTPVEATPGALHTLTGAGWSLRGIVTLAQLVAFVSFQSRLLLGLRALNHKPIVSADTPLVAGYWHTTPYAQSGKAAPVRFTPRRAALGTLAGR
;
A
#
# COMPACT_ATOMS: atom_id res chain seq x y z
N MET A 1 -7.65 16.75 4.45
CA MET A 1 -6.64 15.67 4.42
C MET A 1 -7.37 14.34 4.33
N LEU A 2 -6.93 13.45 3.45
CA LEU A 2 -7.59 12.20 3.02
C LEU A 2 -8.02 11.26 4.16
N PHE A 3 -7.52 11.46 5.40
CA PHE A 3 -7.65 10.52 6.52
C PHE A 3 -8.42 11.08 7.73
N ARG A 4 -9.04 12.26 7.61
CA ARG A 4 -9.71 12.95 8.74
C ARG A 4 -11.11 12.44 9.05
N GLN A 5 -11.75 11.72 8.12
CA GLN A 5 -13.06 11.10 8.37
C GLN A 5 -12.87 9.89 9.27
N GLN A 6 -13.60 9.88 10.39
CA GLN A 6 -13.86 8.69 11.19
C GLN A 6 -14.56 7.68 10.28
N ASP A 7 -13.79 6.75 9.73
CA ASP A 7 -14.36 5.60 9.05
C ASP A 7 -14.44 4.50 10.09
N ALA A 8 -15.65 4.02 10.38
CA ALA A 8 -15.86 2.95 11.35
C ALA A 8 -15.06 1.69 10.97
N ASP A 9 -14.79 1.53 9.67
CA ASP A 9 -14.05 0.39 9.13
C ASP A 9 -12.55 0.42 9.45
N PHE A 10 -11.95 1.59 9.69
CA PHE A 10 -10.53 1.73 10.00
C PHE A 10 -10.33 2.94 10.91
N PRO A 11 -10.42 2.77 12.24
CA PRO A 11 -10.40 3.87 13.20
C PRO A 11 -9.03 4.55 13.27
N LEU A 12 -9.01 5.76 13.86
CA LEU A 12 -7.88 6.68 13.74
C LEU A 12 -6.62 6.19 14.49
N ASP A 13 -6.80 5.55 15.63
CA ASP A 13 -5.76 4.90 16.43
C ASP A 13 -5.10 3.73 15.68
N GLU A 14 -5.89 2.89 15.01
CA GLU A 14 -5.37 1.83 14.14
C GLU A 14 -4.57 2.42 12.96
N ARG A 15 -5.06 3.53 12.36
CA ARG A 15 -4.34 4.23 11.28
C ARG A 15 -2.98 4.71 11.74
N PHE A 16 -2.91 5.34 12.92
CA PHE A 16 -1.64 5.83 13.45
C PHE A 16 -0.69 4.69 13.83
N ALA A 17 -1.20 3.60 14.38
CA ALA A 17 -0.40 2.40 14.65
C ALA A 17 0.21 1.81 13.37
N VAL A 18 -0.59 1.64 12.31
CA VAL A 18 -0.12 1.17 11.00
C VAL A 18 0.87 2.16 10.39
N ALA A 19 0.58 3.46 10.42
CA ALA A 19 1.45 4.49 9.87
C ALA A 19 2.83 4.52 10.56
N ALA A 20 2.86 4.40 11.89
CA ALA A 20 4.10 4.29 12.65
C ALA A 20 4.92 3.05 12.26
N LYS A 21 4.26 1.90 12.05
CA LYS A 21 4.93 0.67 11.60
C LYS A 21 5.44 0.78 10.16
N VAL A 22 4.66 1.34 9.24
CA VAL A 22 5.13 1.57 7.86
C VAL A 22 6.33 2.51 7.85
N ALA A 23 6.30 3.61 8.61
CA ALA A 23 7.45 4.50 8.73
C ALA A 23 8.71 3.78 9.26
N LYS A 24 8.55 2.84 10.21
CA LYS A 24 9.64 1.96 10.64
C LYS A 24 10.15 1.02 9.55
N LEU A 25 9.28 0.49 8.69
CA LEU A 25 9.72 -0.32 7.53
C LEU A 25 10.62 0.48 6.58
N HIS A 26 10.41 1.79 6.48
CA HIS A 26 11.26 2.72 5.73
C HIS A 26 12.43 3.30 6.52
N GLN A 27 12.71 2.81 7.75
CA GLN A 27 13.74 3.36 8.65
C GLN A 27 13.58 4.86 8.96
N ALA A 28 12.37 5.40 8.85
CA ALA A 28 12.06 6.81 9.10
C ALA A 28 11.68 7.04 10.57
N ASP A 29 12.65 6.93 11.48
CA ASP A 29 12.40 6.92 12.94
C ASP A 29 11.65 8.13 13.47
N ALA A 30 12.01 9.33 13.01
CA ALA A 30 11.33 10.57 13.41
C ALA A 30 9.87 10.59 12.94
N LEU A 31 9.59 10.05 11.76
CA LEU A 31 8.23 9.94 11.23
C LEU A 31 7.43 8.88 12.00
N ALA A 32 8.06 7.76 12.34
CA ALA A 32 7.45 6.74 13.19
C ALA A 32 7.08 7.28 14.57
N ALA A 33 7.99 8.05 15.20
CA ALA A 33 7.74 8.70 16.48
C ALA A 33 6.61 9.75 16.38
N HIS A 34 6.58 10.52 15.28
CA HIS A 34 5.50 11.46 15.01
C HIS A 34 4.13 10.78 14.98
N TYR A 35 4.01 9.64 14.27
CA TYR A 35 2.76 8.90 14.23
C TYR A 35 2.38 8.25 15.55
N ALA A 36 3.36 7.67 16.27
CA ALA A 36 3.14 7.10 17.60
C ALA A 36 2.63 8.14 18.62
N GLY A 37 3.00 9.41 18.46
CA GLY A 37 2.57 10.52 19.32
C GLY A 37 1.07 10.86 19.23
N PHE A 38 0.34 10.38 18.23
CA PHE A 38 -1.11 10.59 18.11
C PHE A 38 -1.95 9.49 18.79
N GLY A 39 -1.31 8.47 19.36
CA GLY A 39 -1.96 7.32 19.99
C GLY A 39 -1.65 6.01 19.28
N LEU A 40 -1.55 4.93 20.05
CA LEU A 40 -1.38 3.57 19.54
C LEU A 40 -2.62 2.74 19.90
N ALA A 41 -3.28 2.18 18.89
CA ALA A 41 -4.05 0.96 19.08
C ALA A 41 -3.11 -0.17 19.50
N ASP A 42 -3.62 -1.19 20.20
CA ASP A 42 -2.82 -2.40 20.49
C ASP A 42 -2.46 -3.08 19.16
N PRO A 43 -1.17 -3.03 18.74
CA PRO A 43 -0.75 -3.57 17.45
C PRO A 43 -0.85 -5.10 17.39
N THR A 44 -1.24 -5.75 18.49
CA THR A 44 -1.46 -7.19 18.59
C THR A 44 -2.92 -7.60 18.37
N THR A 45 -3.83 -6.66 18.11
CA THR A 45 -5.20 -7.00 17.73
C THR A 45 -5.21 -7.90 16.49
N ASP A 46 -5.94 -9.02 16.53
CA ASP A 46 -5.92 -10.06 15.49
C ASP A 46 -6.14 -9.52 14.07
N ARG A 47 -6.96 -8.47 13.95
CA ARG A 47 -7.25 -7.80 12.68
C ARG A 47 -6.09 -6.96 12.13
N LEU A 48 -5.21 -6.44 12.99
CA LEU A 48 -4.05 -5.62 12.58
C LEU A 48 -2.86 -6.47 12.09
N VAL A 49 -2.74 -7.71 12.56
CA VAL A 49 -1.69 -8.64 12.10
C VAL A 49 -1.67 -8.78 10.57
N PRO A 50 -2.78 -9.14 9.88
CA PRO A 50 -2.81 -9.23 8.43
C PRO A 50 -2.69 -7.86 7.74
N ALA A 51 -3.13 -6.77 8.38
CA ALA A 51 -2.94 -5.42 7.85
C ALA A 51 -1.46 -5.02 7.80
N LEU A 52 -0.69 -5.35 8.84
CA LEU A 52 0.75 -5.11 8.90
C LEU A 52 1.52 -6.02 7.93
N ALA A 53 1.07 -7.26 7.74
CA ALA A 53 1.62 -8.15 6.72
C ALA A 53 1.39 -7.58 5.31
N PHE A 54 0.17 -7.11 5.02
CA PHE A 54 -0.16 -6.44 3.76
C PHE A 54 0.64 -5.15 3.54
N ALA A 55 0.81 -4.34 4.59
CA ALA A 55 1.64 -3.14 4.54
C ALA A 55 3.11 -3.46 4.21
N ARG A 56 3.65 -4.55 4.76
CA ARG A 56 5.00 -5.04 4.43
C ARG A 56 5.09 -5.50 2.97
N LEU A 57 4.12 -6.29 2.51
CA LEU A 57 4.01 -6.73 1.11
C LEU A 57 4.05 -5.54 0.16
N LEU A 58 3.20 -4.53 0.37
CA LEU A 58 3.16 -3.34 -0.46
C LEU A 58 4.44 -2.48 -0.37
N THR A 59 5.19 -2.57 0.73
CA THR A 59 6.41 -1.79 0.92
C THR A 59 7.62 -2.40 0.21
N PHE A 60 7.78 -3.73 0.26
CA PHE A 60 8.99 -4.40 -0.23
C PHE A 60 8.78 -5.22 -1.50
N THR A 61 7.62 -5.87 -1.63
CA THR A 61 7.31 -6.77 -2.75
C THR A 61 5.93 -6.46 -3.34
N PRO A 62 5.65 -5.21 -3.75
CA PRO A 62 4.33 -4.81 -4.22
C PRO A 62 3.90 -5.57 -5.47
N VAL A 63 4.84 -6.06 -6.28
CA VAL A 63 4.53 -6.90 -7.43
C VAL A 63 3.88 -8.21 -6.98
N GLU A 64 4.27 -8.79 -5.85
CA GLU A 64 3.72 -10.06 -5.34
C GLU A 64 2.33 -9.92 -4.70
N ALA A 65 1.69 -8.74 -4.80
CA ALA A 65 0.33 -8.55 -4.33
C ALA A 65 -0.66 -9.45 -5.09
N THR A 66 -1.11 -10.51 -4.43
CA THR A 66 -2.06 -11.48 -4.98
C THR A 66 -3.48 -11.28 -4.41
N PRO A 67 -4.52 -11.82 -5.07
CA PRO A 67 -5.86 -11.88 -4.49
C PRO A 67 -5.90 -12.58 -3.13
N GLY A 68 -5.01 -13.55 -2.88
CA GLY A 68 -4.87 -14.23 -1.60
C GLY A 68 -4.60 -13.26 -0.44
N ALA A 69 -3.77 -12.24 -0.65
CA ALA A 69 -3.50 -11.22 0.36
C ALA A 69 -4.75 -10.39 0.71
N LEU A 70 -5.62 -10.14 -0.27
CA LEU A 70 -6.90 -9.47 -0.06
C LEU A 70 -7.88 -10.36 0.70
N HIS A 71 -7.91 -11.66 0.39
CA HIS A 71 -8.73 -12.64 1.10
C HIS A 71 -8.36 -12.73 2.58
N THR A 72 -7.07 -12.71 2.93
CA THR A 72 -6.60 -12.69 4.32
C THR A 72 -7.13 -11.47 5.08
N LEU A 73 -7.14 -10.29 4.45
CA LEU A 73 -7.70 -9.08 5.05
C LEU A 73 -9.21 -9.18 5.25
N THR A 74 -9.95 -9.63 4.24
CA THR A 74 -11.40 -9.80 4.37
C THR A 74 -11.77 -10.85 5.42
N GLY A 75 -11.00 -11.94 5.54
CA GLY A 75 -11.19 -12.96 6.56
C GLY A 75 -10.95 -12.45 7.99
N ALA A 76 -10.13 -11.42 8.13
CA ALA A 76 -9.88 -10.71 9.39
C ALA A 76 -10.88 -9.57 9.66
N GLY A 77 -11.96 -9.47 8.89
CA GLY A 77 -13.02 -8.47 9.10
C GLY A 77 -12.77 -7.11 8.44
N TRP A 78 -11.79 -6.99 7.53
CA TRP A 78 -11.62 -5.74 6.77
C TRP A 78 -12.67 -5.59 5.68
N SER A 79 -13.34 -4.43 5.66
CA SER A 79 -14.16 -4.03 4.52
C SER A 79 -13.29 -3.70 3.31
N LEU A 80 -13.84 -3.84 2.10
CA LEU A 80 -13.13 -3.47 0.85
C LEU A 80 -12.68 -2.00 0.88
N ARG A 81 -13.50 -1.11 1.44
CA ARG A 81 -13.16 0.30 1.62
C ARG A 81 -11.98 0.45 2.57
N GLY A 82 -12.00 -0.22 3.71
CA GLY A 82 -10.90 -0.23 4.68
C GLY A 82 -9.59 -0.73 4.07
N ILE A 83 -9.63 -1.75 3.20
CA ILE A 83 -8.45 -2.23 2.47
C ILE A 83 -7.89 -1.15 1.54
N VAL A 84 -8.74 -0.45 0.79
CA VAL A 84 -8.30 0.65 -0.08
C VAL A 84 -7.69 1.77 0.76
N THR A 85 -8.31 2.15 1.88
CA THR A 85 -7.78 3.16 2.80
C THR A 85 -6.44 2.74 3.40
N LEU A 86 -6.28 1.47 3.78
CA LEU A 86 -5.03 0.89 4.24
C LEU A 86 -3.94 1.01 3.17
N ALA A 87 -4.22 0.62 1.93
CA ALA A 87 -3.25 0.73 0.83
C ALA A 87 -2.85 2.19 0.55
N GLN A 88 -3.81 3.10 0.57
CA GLN A 88 -3.56 4.54 0.41
C GLN A 88 -2.70 5.11 1.55
N LEU A 89 -2.95 4.70 2.78
CA LEU A 89 -2.15 5.08 3.94
C LEU A 89 -0.71 4.59 3.78
N VAL A 90 -0.52 3.31 3.41
CA VAL A 90 0.82 2.73 3.17
C VAL A 90 1.56 3.51 2.07
N ALA A 91 0.89 3.82 0.96
CA ALA A 91 1.46 4.60 -0.13
C ALA A 91 1.85 6.02 0.31
N PHE A 92 1.00 6.69 1.10
CA PHE A 92 1.25 8.03 1.59
C PHE A 92 2.44 8.08 2.57
N VAL A 93 2.51 7.18 3.53
CA VAL A 93 3.64 7.10 4.49
C VAL A 93 4.94 6.73 3.77
N SER A 94 4.87 5.87 2.76
CA SER A 94 6.03 5.53 1.91
C SER A 94 6.53 6.75 1.14
N PHE A 95 5.62 7.58 0.60
CA PHE A 95 5.97 8.84 -0.04
C PHE A 95 6.61 9.81 0.97
N GLN A 96 6.02 10.00 2.14
CA GLN A 96 6.58 10.88 3.18
C GLN A 96 7.99 10.44 3.61
N SER A 97 8.21 9.14 3.75
CA SER A 97 9.51 8.58 4.13
C SER A 97 10.57 8.87 3.06
N ARG A 98 10.24 8.63 1.78
CA ARG A 98 11.13 8.95 0.64
C ARG A 98 11.37 10.46 0.49
N LEU A 99 10.36 11.29 0.72
CA LEU A 99 10.48 12.74 0.70
C LEU A 99 11.44 13.23 1.79
N LEU A 100 11.28 12.76 3.03
CA LEU A 100 12.17 13.10 4.14
C LEU A 100 13.61 12.67 3.86
N LEU A 101 13.80 11.47 3.28
CA LEU A 101 15.12 10.99 2.87
C LEU A 101 15.74 11.90 1.80
N GLY A 102 14.99 12.25 0.76
CA GLY A 102 15.45 13.15 -0.30
C GLY A 102 15.81 14.55 0.23
N LEU A 103 15.00 15.11 1.12
CA LEU A 103 15.29 16.40 1.76
C LEU A 103 16.53 16.33 2.65
N ARG A 104 16.79 15.22 3.35
CA ARG A 104 18.03 15.03 4.12
C ARG A 104 19.25 14.97 3.20
N ALA A 105 19.15 14.24 2.10
CA ALA A 105 20.20 14.15 1.09
C ALA A 105 20.58 15.52 0.52
N LEU A 106 19.59 16.33 0.14
CA LEU A 106 19.80 17.69 -0.37
C LEU A 106 20.45 18.62 0.66
N ASN A 107 20.16 18.41 1.95
CA ASN A 107 20.72 19.18 3.04
C ASN A 107 22.05 18.62 3.58
N HIS A 108 22.70 17.70 2.86
CA HIS A 108 23.98 17.07 3.25
C HIS A 108 23.92 16.39 4.63
N LYS A 109 22.73 15.97 5.06
CA LYS A 109 22.56 15.21 6.29
C LYS A 109 22.87 13.74 6.01
N PRO A 110 23.40 12.99 7.01
CA PRO A 110 23.64 11.56 6.85
C PRO A 110 22.37 10.85 6.40
N ILE A 111 22.48 10.13 5.29
CA ILE A 111 21.47 9.20 4.79
C ILE A 111 22.07 7.79 4.82
N VAL A 112 21.28 6.81 5.24
CA VAL A 112 21.67 5.41 5.11
C VAL A 112 21.45 5.04 3.64
N SER A 113 22.53 4.86 2.89
CA SER A 113 22.44 4.34 1.52
C SER A 113 22.41 2.82 1.57
N ALA A 114 21.45 2.20 0.90
CA ALA A 114 21.49 0.76 0.69
C ALA A 114 22.41 0.48 -0.51
N ASP A 115 23.54 -0.19 -0.29
CA ASP A 115 24.50 -0.56 -1.34
C ASP A 115 24.00 -1.68 -2.28
N THR A 116 22.69 -1.96 -2.28
CA THR A 116 22.10 -2.99 -3.13
C THR A 116 21.78 -2.40 -4.51
N PRO A 117 22.24 -3.00 -5.62
CA PRO A 117 21.90 -2.54 -6.96
C PRO A 117 20.39 -2.46 -7.15
N LEU A 118 19.89 -1.28 -7.51
CA LEU A 118 18.48 -1.06 -7.84
C LEU A 118 18.18 -1.68 -9.20
N VAL A 119 17.68 -2.92 -9.20
CA VAL A 119 17.12 -3.56 -10.41
C VAL A 119 15.71 -3.00 -10.65
N ALA A 120 15.41 -2.59 -11.88
CA ALA A 120 14.03 -2.29 -12.26
C ALA A 120 13.16 -3.53 -12.00
N GLY A 121 12.16 -3.42 -11.12
CA GLY A 121 11.45 -4.56 -10.56
C GLY A 121 10.90 -5.56 -11.58
N TYR A 122 10.81 -6.83 -11.17
CA TYR A 122 10.20 -7.89 -11.96
C TYR A 122 8.72 -7.61 -12.19
N TRP A 123 8.30 -7.55 -13.45
CA TRP A 123 6.89 -7.48 -13.82
C TRP A 123 6.31 -8.89 -13.94
N HIS A 124 5.02 -9.05 -13.63
CA HIS A 124 4.31 -10.30 -13.93
C HIS A 124 4.21 -10.50 -15.43
N THR A 125 4.71 -11.65 -15.92
CA THR A 125 4.65 -12.02 -17.34
C THR A 125 3.71 -13.20 -17.61
N THR A 126 2.86 -13.57 -16.65
CA THR A 126 1.94 -14.70 -16.77
C THR A 126 0.94 -14.44 -17.90
N PRO A 127 0.79 -15.35 -18.88
CA PRO A 127 -0.01 -15.11 -20.07
C PRO A 127 -1.53 -15.11 -19.82
N TYR A 128 -1.98 -15.54 -18.65
CA TYR A 128 -3.40 -15.62 -18.28
C TYR A 128 -3.65 -14.98 -16.91
N ALA A 129 -4.72 -14.19 -16.83
CA ALA A 129 -5.30 -13.74 -15.57
C ALA A 129 -6.01 -14.90 -14.86
N GLN A 130 -6.24 -14.75 -13.56
CA GLN A 130 -6.94 -15.77 -12.76
C GLN A 130 -8.39 -16.06 -13.21
N SER A 131 -8.98 -15.17 -14.02
CA SER A 131 -10.27 -15.39 -14.70
C SER A 131 -10.17 -16.24 -15.97
N GLY A 132 -8.99 -16.76 -16.32
CA GLY A 132 -8.71 -17.50 -17.56
C GLY A 132 -8.53 -16.61 -18.80
N LYS A 133 -8.71 -15.29 -18.67
CA LYS A 133 -8.53 -14.35 -19.78
C LYS A 133 -7.05 -14.11 -20.05
N ALA A 134 -6.67 -14.01 -21.33
CA ALA A 134 -5.30 -13.68 -21.71
C ALA A 134 -4.89 -12.33 -21.10
N ALA A 135 -3.69 -12.28 -20.52
CA ALA A 135 -3.12 -11.05 -19.99
C ALA A 135 -2.87 -10.07 -21.15
N PRO A 136 -3.21 -8.79 -21.00
CA PRO A 136 -3.00 -7.81 -22.07
C PRO A 136 -1.50 -7.62 -22.34
N VAL A 137 -1.04 -8.10 -23.50
CA VAL A 137 0.36 -7.98 -23.96
C VAL A 137 0.70 -6.60 -24.57
N ARG A 138 -0.32 -5.77 -24.79
CA ARG A 138 -0.21 -4.38 -25.26
C ARG A 138 -1.35 -3.56 -24.66
N PHE A 139 -1.04 -2.43 -24.04
CA PHE A 139 -2.03 -1.38 -23.75
C PHE A 139 -2.31 -0.61 -25.04
N THR A 140 -3.14 -1.17 -25.92
CA THR A 140 -3.67 -0.40 -27.04
C THR A 140 -4.81 0.49 -26.53
N PRO A 141 -4.84 1.80 -26.86
CA PRO A 141 -5.96 2.67 -26.55
C PRO A 141 -7.12 2.33 -27.48
N ARG A 142 -7.73 1.15 -27.36
CA ARG A 142 -8.96 0.82 -28.07
C ARG A 142 -10.13 1.11 -27.15
N ARG A 143 -10.69 2.31 -27.34
CA ARG A 143 -11.95 2.74 -26.76
C ARG A 143 -12.99 1.64 -27.00
N ALA A 144 -13.51 1.04 -25.93
CA ALA A 144 -14.60 0.08 -26.00
C ALA A 144 -15.79 0.77 -26.67
N ALA A 145 -16.06 0.44 -27.92
CA ALA A 145 -17.27 0.88 -28.60
C ALA A 145 -18.45 0.15 -27.93
N LEU A 146 -19.22 0.90 -27.16
CA LEU A 146 -20.54 0.50 -26.70
C LEU A 146 -21.38 0.16 -27.93
N GLY A 147 -21.83 -1.08 -28.03
CA GLY A 147 -22.75 -1.51 -29.07
C GLY A 147 -24.04 -0.72 -28.96
N THR A 148 -24.32 0.12 -29.95
CA THR A 148 -25.65 0.67 -30.19
C THR A 148 -26.52 -0.43 -30.78
N LEU A 149 -27.46 -0.90 -29.96
CA LEU A 149 -28.68 -1.56 -30.41
C LEU A 149 -29.47 -0.58 -31.30
N ALA A 150 -29.67 -0.92 -32.57
CA ALA A 150 -30.79 -0.43 -33.37
C ALA A 150 -31.01 -1.37 -34.56
N GLY A 151 -31.84 -2.39 -34.36
CA GLY A 151 -32.56 -3.03 -35.45
C GLY A 151 -33.85 -2.26 -35.71
N ARG A 152 -33.97 -1.69 -36.91
CA ARG A 152 -35.07 -1.90 -37.86
C ARG A 152 -34.82 -1.07 -39.11
#